data_AF-A0A6I7MWI2-F1
#
_entry.id   AF-A0A6I7MWI2-F1
#
_cell.length_a   1.000
_cell.length_b   1.000
_cell.length_c   1.000
_cell.angle_alpha   90.00
_cell.angle_beta   90.00
_cell.angle_gamma   90.00
#
_symmetry.space_group_name_H-M   'P 1'
#
loop_
_entity.id
_entity.type
_entity.pdbx_description
1 polymer ?
#
loop_
_entity_poly.entity_id
_entity_poly.type
_entity_poly.pdbx_seq_one_letter_code
_entity_poly.pdbx_strand_id
1 'polypeptide(L)'
;MFRNQRFNLLLLLFFALSVACSPKINKYDSVLDGISAKPEVLAMHRDSVRVDITGSLPLPLLDKNTIVYLYPEYRYGEGALRLGEFKVFDGVYDNITQAVRLEEKIKFPYLEGMERGELALKALVFYKDKVITPKEKSLAPGLDTSPLLTRLGQVIPNEPIQEIGIYIETDFSGYSSNIEREFTVNFPLASAQVPGRSIPAELYNFLSRGEKGYVIEKIKITGITSPEDAELGNPSLATERSNNLKTRIINIKGFTNFKVETDTRTNDWFDFRMLLRDYSGISADQKNEYYEILTSNNNFASKLNELRQKNTYRKVSSELFPRLRAAKVSVSLQNARFSDAEIAASVFKMLQEGEGLEGFTKEHLIYAGQEAKRLQEKERIYLKLTEIYPSVIAFNNLGVVYLNKAQRELDMREKNILINQSISMFREANRIQANSTSMHNLGRAFILRQDYFEAYVAISEASGLEKDESNSFLRYNEGIRGALDILNGDYRLATIRFNRAPENEVNYFNKGLAYFLAEDYKQALIAFEESVQVNREDGYGFYGLALVAAKSADEQALIENLEKAISRSEYLKERAINEVIFKDYLDTPRFMRVFK
;
A
#
# COMPACT_ATOMS: atom_id res chain seq x y z
N MET A 1 20.52 103.26 2.69
CA MET A 1 21.31 102.01 2.82
C MET A 1 21.41 101.65 4.29
N PHE A 2 21.34 100.36 4.66
CA PHE A 2 21.36 99.79 6.03
C PHE A 2 20.02 99.75 6.79
N ARG A 3 19.09 98.88 6.38
CA ARG A 3 18.04 98.37 7.30
C ARG A 3 17.53 96.96 6.98
N ASN A 4 18.38 96.09 6.41
CA ASN A 4 17.97 94.73 6.02
C ASN A 4 19.06 93.64 6.24
N GLN A 5 19.94 93.80 7.23
CA GLN A 5 20.93 92.76 7.57
C GLN A 5 20.75 92.12 8.96
N ARG A 6 19.88 92.66 9.82
CA ARG A 6 19.62 92.07 11.15
C ARG A 6 18.57 90.95 11.15
N PHE A 7 17.68 90.91 10.15
CA PHE A 7 16.63 89.88 10.07
C PHE A 7 17.14 88.56 9.46
N ASN A 8 18.08 88.62 8.51
CA ASN A 8 18.67 87.42 7.91
C ASN A 8 19.69 86.72 8.84
N LEU A 9 20.28 87.42 9.82
CA LEU A 9 21.17 86.80 10.79
C LEU A 9 20.41 86.01 11.87
N LEU A 10 19.19 86.44 12.22
CA LEU A 10 18.34 85.76 13.21
C LEU A 10 17.64 84.51 12.63
N LEU A 11 17.33 84.50 11.32
CA LEU A 11 16.76 83.31 10.66
C LEU A 11 17.82 82.20 10.43
N LEU A 12 19.09 82.57 10.21
CA LEU A 12 20.20 81.62 10.06
C LEU A 12 20.64 80.99 11.40
N LEU A 13 20.39 81.65 12.54
CA LEU A 13 20.67 81.10 13.87
C LEU A 13 19.60 80.11 14.35
N PHE A 14 18.36 80.18 13.84
CA PHE A 14 17.31 79.22 14.18
C PHE A 14 17.36 77.91 13.36
N PHE A 15 18.02 77.92 12.19
CA PHE A 15 18.25 76.72 11.38
C PHE A 15 19.52 75.94 11.79
N ALA A 16 20.41 76.56 12.59
CA ALA A 16 21.64 75.91 13.07
C ALA A 16 21.44 75.09 14.36
N LEU A 17 20.27 75.21 15.03
CA LEU A 17 19.96 74.49 16.27
C LEU A 17 19.04 73.28 16.08
N SER A 18 18.57 73.00 14.85
CA SER A 18 17.75 71.82 14.52
C SER A 18 18.53 70.69 13.81
N VAL A 19 19.84 70.85 13.59
CA VAL A 19 20.73 69.82 13.03
C VAL A 19 21.74 69.35 14.08
N ALA A 20 21.24 68.88 15.22
CA ALA A 20 22.06 68.24 16.25
C ALA A 20 21.30 67.12 16.95
N CYS A 21 20.70 66.22 16.16
CA CYS A 21 20.39 64.86 16.56
C CYS A 21 20.50 63.96 15.32
N SER A 22 21.67 63.97 14.67
CA SER A 22 22.09 62.80 13.91
C SER A 22 22.20 61.66 14.94
N PRO A 23 21.47 60.53 14.80
CA PRO A 23 21.71 59.41 15.68
C PRO A 23 23.21 59.09 15.63
N LYS A 24 23.86 58.98 16.78
CA LYS A 24 25.24 58.47 16.84
C LYS A 24 25.21 57.06 16.29
N ILE A 25 25.47 56.91 15.00
CA ILE A 25 25.61 55.60 14.35
C ILE A 25 26.78 54.92 15.06
N ASN A 26 26.52 53.78 15.67
CA ASN A 26 27.56 53.04 16.36
C ASN A 26 28.46 52.45 15.28
N LYS A 27 29.79 52.65 15.37
CA LYS A 27 30.72 52.14 14.35
C LYS A 27 30.59 50.62 14.14
N TYR A 28 30.06 49.89 15.14
CA TYR A 28 29.83 48.45 15.09
C TYR A 28 28.49 48.05 14.45
N ASP A 29 27.63 48.98 14.04
CA ASP A 29 26.36 48.67 13.37
C ASP A 29 26.57 47.96 12.02
N SER A 30 27.73 48.14 11.38
CA SER A 30 28.11 47.48 10.13
C SER A 30 28.85 46.15 10.32
N VAL A 31 29.00 45.64 11.55
CA VAL A 31 29.80 44.42 11.83
C VAL A 31 29.27 43.19 11.10
N LEU A 32 27.97 43.16 10.78
CA LEU A 32 27.29 42.07 10.10
C LEU A 32 27.18 42.26 8.57
N ASP A 33 27.58 43.40 8.01
CA ASP A 33 27.31 43.76 6.61
C ASP A 33 27.89 42.75 5.61
N GLY A 34 29.07 42.21 5.91
CA GLY A 34 29.77 41.21 5.08
C GLY A 34 29.36 39.76 5.30
N ILE A 35 28.32 39.47 6.09
CA ILE A 35 27.86 38.11 6.42
C ILE A 35 26.57 37.77 5.68
N SER A 36 26.47 36.59 5.08
CA SER A 36 25.29 36.09 4.38
C SER A 36 25.03 34.61 4.66
N ALA A 37 23.80 34.16 4.41
CA ALA A 37 23.45 32.74 4.43
C ALA A 37 23.53 32.11 3.04
N LYS A 38 23.88 30.82 2.97
CA LYS A 38 23.79 29.99 1.78
C LYS A 38 23.09 28.66 2.12
N PRO A 39 22.05 28.25 1.39
CA PRO A 39 21.37 29.00 0.32
C PRO A 39 20.67 30.26 0.84
N GLU A 40 20.38 31.21 -0.05
CA GLU A 40 19.66 32.46 0.31
C GLU A 40 18.20 32.21 0.69
N VAL A 41 17.58 31.18 0.10
CA VAL A 41 16.28 30.66 0.50
C VAL A 41 16.53 29.30 1.11
N LEU A 42 16.22 29.17 2.40
CA LEU A 42 16.40 27.92 3.12
C LEU A 42 15.35 26.91 2.68
N ALA A 43 15.73 25.65 2.57
CA ALA A 43 14.83 24.58 2.17
C ALA A 43 14.97 23.38 3.11
N MET A 44 13.88 22.62 3.25
CA MET A 44 13.90 21.37 3.99
C MET A 44 14.61 20.28 3.18
N HIS A 45 15.54 19.59 3.83
CA HIS A 45 16.18 18.38 3.33
C HIS A 45 15.99 17.25 4.35
N ARG A 46 15.15 16.26 4.01
CA ARG A 46 14.71 15.20 4.93
C ARG A 46 13.99 15.80 6.14
N ASP A 47 14.57 15.61 7.32
CA ASP A 47 14.10 16.04 8.62
C ASP A 47 14.77 17.36 9.07
N SER A 48 15.56 17.99 8.20
CA SER A 48 16.47 19.06 8.61
C SER A 48 16.59 20.19 7.60
N VAL A 49 16.86 21.38 8.11
CA VAL A 49 17.32 22.53 7.35
C VAL A 49 18.83 22.65 7.51
N ARG A 50 19.51 22.99 6.42
CA ARG A 50 20.96 23.23 6.40
C ARG A 50 21.24 24.62 5.89
N VAL A 51 22.14 25.33 6.57
CA VAL A 51 22.59 26.66 6.16
C VAL A 51 24.06 26.85 6.49
N ASP A 52 24.78 27.41 5.53
CA ASP A 52 26.14 27.90 5.72
C ASP A 52 26.07 29.42 5.94
N ILE A 53 26.46 29.89 7.12
CA ILE A 53 26.63 31.31 7.41
C ILE A 53 28.07 31.66 7.07
N THR A 54 28.24 32.44 6.00
CA THR A 54 29.56 32.75 5.44
C THR A 54 29.77 34.25 5.34
N GLY A 55 31.02 34.70 5.40
CA GLY A 55 31.31 36.12 5.22
C GLY A 55 32.64 36.57 5.78
N SER A 56 32.81 37.88 5.88
CA SER A 56 33.98 38.48 6.52
C SER A 56 33.58 39.64 7.42
N LEU A 57 34.22 39.73 8.59
CA LEU A 57 34.06 40.86 9.48
C LEU A 57 34.82 42.09 8.95
N PRO A 58 34.28 43.32 9.09
CA PRO A 58 34.97 44.53 8.64
C PRO A 58 36.26 44.78 9.44
N LEU A 59 37.42 44.69 8.78
CA LEU A 59 38.74 44.90 9.40
C LEU A 59 38.85 46.16 10.29
N PRO A 60 38.30 47.33 9.91
CA PRO A 60 38.44 48.54 10.74
C PRO A 60 37.77 48.44 12.12
N LEU A 61 36.92 47.44 12.35
CA LEU A 61 36.21 47.22 13.61
C LEU A 61 36.94 46.23 14.53
N LEU A 62 37.93 45.50 14.01
CA LEU A 62 38.64 44.45 14.72
C LEU A 62 39.91 45.03 15.35
N ASP A 63 40.09 44.90 16.65
CA ASP A 63 41.34 45.27 17.35
C ASP A 63 41.58 44.35 18.54
N LYS A 64 42.75 44.45 19.17
CA LYS A 64 43.14 43.56 20.28
C LYS A 64 42.22 43.57 21.50
N ASN A 65 41.33 44.55 21.61
CA ASN A 65 40.36 44.66 22.70
C ASN A 65 38.93 44.37 22.24
N THR A 66 38.75 43.92 21.00
CA THR A 66 37.45 43.58 20.43
C THR A 66 37.28 42.06 20.45
N ILE A 67 36.17 41.58 21.04
CA ILE A 67 35.72 40.20 20.93
C ILE A 67 34.32 40.23 20.30
N VAL A 68 34.08 39.38 19.32
CA VAL A 68 32.80 39.31 18.61
C VAL A 68 32.21 37.91 18.73
N TYR A 69 30.98 37.87 19.23
CA TYR A 69 30.14 36.68 19.26
C TYR A 69 28.96 36.84 18.31
N LEU A 70 28.61 35.77 17.62
CA LEU A 70 27.43 35.67 16.77
C LEU A 70 26.43 34.67 17.35
N TYR A 71 25.15 35.02 17.27
CA TYR A 71 24.03 34.23 17.75
C TYR A 71 22.99 34.13 16.62
N PRO A 72 23.13 33.16 15.71
CA PRO A 72 22.09 32.88 14.74
C PRO A 72 20.87 32.27 15.44
N GLU A 73 19.69 32.70 15.03
CA GLU A 73 18.42 32.17 15.49
C GLU A 73 17.43 32.13 14.32
N TYR A 74 16.58 31.11 14.30
CA TYR A 74 15.46 31.04 13.38
C TYR A 74 14.20 31.51 14.09
N ARG A 75 13.61 32.62 13.65
CA ARG A 75 12.39 33.20 14.22
C ARG A 75 11.17 32.70 13.46
N TYR A 76 10.15 32.25 14.18
CA TYR A 76 8.91 31.75 13.59
C TYR A 76 7.81 31.76 14.66
N GLY A 77 6.59 32.09 14.25
CA GLY A 77 5.49 32.36 15.20
C GLY A 77 5.90 33.40 16.25
N GLU A 78 5.62 33.11 17.52
CA GLU A 78 5.98 33.96 18.67
C GLU A 78 7.37 33.63 19.27
N GLY A 79 8.11 32.70 18.65
CA GLY A 79 9.32 32.11 19.21
C GLY A 79 10.58 32.30 18.35
N ALA A 80 11.71 31.83 18.89
CA ALA A 80 12.97 31.74 18.17
C ALA A 80 13.72 30.46 18.55
N LEU A 81 14.12 29.68 17.56
CA LEU A 81 15.04 28.56 17.72
C LEU A 81 16.48 29.07 17.69
N ARG A 82 17.19 28.98 18.81
CA ARG A 82 18.61 29.36 18.87
C ARG A 82 19.46 28.31 18.18
N LEU A 83 20.34 28.75 17.27
CA LEU A 83 21.14 27.87 16.41
C LEU A 83 22.61 27.77 16.84
N GLY A 84 22.99 28.45 17.93
CA GLY A 84 24.31 28.35 18.54
C GLY A 84 24.85 29.69 19.04
N GLU A 85 26.06 29.63 19.57
CA GLU A 85 26.91 30.77 19.91
C GLU A 85 28.27 30.56 19.24
N PHE A 86 28.71 31.54 18.46
CA PHE A 86 29.96 31.45 17.70
C PHE A 86 30.87 32.62 18.06
N LYS A 87 32.01 32.32 18.67
CA LYS A 87 33.06 33.32 18.92
C LYS A 87 33.89 33.49 17.65
N VAL A 88 33.56 34.50 16.85
CA VAL A 88 34.13 34.69 15.51
C VAL A 88 35.37 35.58 15.50
N PHE A 89 35.62 36.33 16.57
CA PHE A 89 36.85 37.08 16.77
C PHE A 89 37.14 37.22 18.26
N ASP A 90 38.40 37.02 18.66
CA ASP A 90 38.81 37.00 20.07
C ASP A 90 39.84 38.08 20.44
N GLY A 91 40.15 38.99 19.51
CA GLY A 91 41.16 40.03 19.69
C GLY A 91 42.55 39.64 19.15
N VAL A 92 42.75 38.40 18.69
CA VAL A 92 44.02 37.97 18.11
C VAL A 92 43.97 38.08 16.59
N TYR A 93 44.94 38.78 16.00
CA TYR A 93 45.15 38.83 14.56
C TYR A 93 46.12 37.73 14.15
N ASP A 94 45.69 36.83 13.26
CA ASP A 94 46.58 35.87 12.64
C ASP A 94 47.27 36.53 11.43
N ASN A 95 48.60 36.57 11.43
CA ASN A 95 49.41 37.41 10.52
C ASN A 95 49.38 36.97 9.03
N ILE A 96 48.51 36.02 8.64
CA ILE A 96 48.53 35.37 7.33
C ILE A 96 47.29 35.68 6.46
N THR A 97 46.24 36.33 6.95
CA THR A 97 45.07 36.65 6.10
C THR A 97 44.35 37.95 6.48
N GLN A 98 44.25 38.86 5.51
CA GLN A 98 43.62 40.19 5.58
C GLN A 98 42.07 40.17 5.73
N ALA A 99 41.46 39.14 6.32
CA ALA A 99 40.04 39.12 6.65
C ALA A 99 39.75 37.99 7.65
N VAL A 100 39.04 38.29 8.74
CA VAL A 100 38.44 37.26 9.59
C VAL A 100 37.25 36.69 8.81
N ARG A 101 37.47 35.53 8.19
CA ARG A 101 36.45 34.82 7.40
C ARG A 101 35.66 33.88 8.29
N LEU A 102 34.34 33.94 8.12
CA LEU A 102 33.37 33.07 8.78
C LEU A 102 32.90 32.01 7.80
N GLU A 103 32.86 30.76 8.25
CA GLU A 103 32.19 29.65 7.55
C GLU A 103 31.60 28.71 8.61
N GLU A 104 30.39 29.02 9.07
CA GLU A 104 29.67 28.21 10.06
C GLU A 104 28.60 27.38 9.38
N LYS A 105 28.63 26.06 9.60
CA LYS A 105 27.67 25.11 9.03
C LYS A 105 26.67 24.70 10.09
N ILE A 106 25.41 25.05 9.87
CA ILE A 106 24.34 24.82 10.84
C ILE A 106 23.34 23.82 10.25
N LYS A 107 22.97 22.83 11.05
CA LYS A 107 21.88 21.89 10.78
C LYS A 107 20.89 21.96 11.93
N PHE A 108 19.60 22.14 11.63
CA PHE A 108 18.53 22.18 12.62
C PHE A 108 17.27 21.48 12.10
N PRO A 109 16.39 20.94 12.97
CA PRO A 109 15.17 20.27 12.52
C PRO A 109 14.17 21.27 11.95
N TYR A 110 13.37 20.83 10.96
CA TYR A 110 12.17 21.56 10.58
C TYR A 110 11.11 21.41 11.69
N LEU A 111 10.45 22.51 12.01
CA LEU A 111 9.29 22.54 12.89
C LEU A 111 8.15 23.25 12.17
N GLU A 112 6.92 22.80 12.40
CA GLU A 112 5.72 23.43 11.84
C GLU A 112 5.65 24.92 12.22
N GLY A 113 5.27 25.77 11.27
CA GLY A 113 5.29 27.22 11.41
C GLY A 113 6.56 27.88 10.84
N MET A 114 7.64 27.13 10.61
CA MET A 114 8.90 27.70 10.10
C MET A 114 8.83 28.17 8.64
N GLU A 115 7.82 27.78 7.87
CA GLU A 115 7.51 28.33 6.55
C GLU A 115 7.36 29.86 6.59
N ARG A 116 6.79 30.40 7.66
CA ARG A 116 6.75 31.83 7.98
C ARG A 116 7.77 32.15 9.06
N GLY A 117 9.01 32.27 8.62
CA GLY A 117 10.10 32.61 9.51
C GLY A 117 11.19 33.45 8.88
N GLU A 118 12.24 33.65 9.66
CA GLU A 118 13.41 34.42 9.27
C GLU A 118 14.64 33.85 9.99
N LEU A 119 15.71 33.60 9.23
CA LEU A 119 17.02 33.40 9.82
C LEU A 119 17.61 34.76 10.16
N ALA A 120 17.68 35.07 11.45
CA ALA A 120 18.25 36.31 11.96
C ALA A 120 19.63 36.06 12.59
N LEU A 121 20.52 37.03 12.45
CA LEU A 121 21.85 37.02 13.05
C LEU A 121 21.99 38.18 14.03
N LYS A 122 22.21 37.84 15.30
CA LYS A 122 22.58 38.80 16.35
C LYS A 122 24.08 38.78 16.58
N ALA A 123 24.64 39.92 16.95
CA ALA A 123 26.02 40.04 17.41
C ALA A 123 26.10 40.62 18.82
N LEU A 124 27.08 40.16 19.59
CA LEU A 124 27.57 40.85 20.78
C LEU A 124 29.04 41.20 20.56
N VAL A 125 29.35 42.49 20.67
CA VAL A 125 30.70 43.02 20.54
C VAL A 125 31.18 43.49 21.90
N PHE A 126 32.16 42.81 22.46
CA PHE A 126 32.85 43.26 23.66
C PHE A 126 34.03 44.12 23.23
N TYR A 127 34.01 45.40 23.63
CA TYR A 127 35.10 46.33 23.37
C TYR A 127 35.60 46.91 24.70
N LYS A 128 36.79 46.46 25.13
CA LYS A 128 37.30 46.72 26.50
C LYS A 128 36.24 46.27 27.53
N ASP A 129 35.79 47.15 28.41
CA ASP A 129 34.79 46.86 29.46
C ASP A 129 33.33 47.09 29.00
N LYS A 130 33.09 47.38 27.72
CA LYS A 130 31.76 47.68 27.19
C LYS A 130 31.23 46.53 26.36
N VAL A 131 29.96 46.19 26.56
CA VAL A 131 29.19 45.31 25.68
C VAL A 131 28.36 46.17 24.74
N ILE A 132 28.48 45.89 23.44
CA ILE A 132 27.78 46.57 22.37
C ILE A 132 26.91 45.54 21.66
N THR A 133 25.65 45.89 21.44
CA THR A 133 24.69 45.08 20.69
C THR A 133 24.34 45.80 19.39
N PRO A 134 25.00 45.47 18.27
CA PRO A 134 24.69 46.03 16.95
C PRO A 134 23.26 45.71 16.54
N LYS A 135 22.76 46.43 15.53
CA LYS A 135 21.51 46.06 14.87
C LYS A 135 21.64 44.66 14.28
N GLU A 136 20.64 43.83 14.55
CA GLU A 136 20.53 42.48 13.98
C GLU A 136 20.38 42.50 12.46
N LYS A 137 20.79 41.41 11.82
CA LYS A 137 20.73 41.25 10.38
C LYS A 137 19.83 40.08 9.99
N SER A 138 18.90 40.33 9.08
CA SER A 138 18.18 39.29 8.33
C SER A 138 19.14 38.60 7.37
N LEU A 139 19.30 37.28 7.48
CA LEU A 139 20.14 36.50 6.58
C LEU A 139 19.36 35.77 5.50
N ALA A 140 18.17 35.26 5.83
CA ALA A 140 17.31 34.56 4.89
C ALA A 140 15.83 34.66 5.32
N PRO A 141 14.89 34.76 4.37
CA PRO A 141 13.45 34.65 4.65
C PRO A 141 13.06 33.20 4.96
N GLY A 142 11.75 32.96 5.11
CA GLY A 142 11.14 31.67 5.48
C GLY A 142 11.60 30.45 4.67
N LEU A 143 11.20 29.26 5.12
CA LEU A 143 11.59 28.00 4.47
C LEU A 143 10.77 27.70 3.21
N ASP A 144 11.45 27.27 2.16
CA ASP A 144 10.82 26.57 1.04
C ASP A 144 10.41 25.18 1.52
N THR A 145 9.10 25.01 1.66
CA THR A 145 8.49 23.77 2.14
C THR A 145 7.90 22.95 1.01
N SER A 146 8.13 23.32 -0.25
CA SER A 146 7.62 22.62 -1.44
C SER A 146 7.79 21.10 -1.39
N PRO A 147 8.87 20.49 -0.83
CA PRO A 147 8.94 19.04 -0.67
C PRO A 147 7.80 18.44 0.16
N LEU A 148 7.22 19.18 1.11
CA LEU A 148 6.05 18.77 1.90
C LEU A 148 4.73 18.80 1.12
N LEU A 149 4.72 19.25 -0.14
CA LEU A 149 3.55 19.07 -1.02
C LEU A 149 3.41 17.63 -1.50
N THR A 150 4.47 16.81 -1.36
CA THR A 150 4.51 15.43 -1.83
C THR A 150 3.29 14.63 -1.35
N ARG A 151 2.62 13.97 -2.30
CA ARG A 151 1.41 13.19 -2.06
C ARG A 151 1.77 11.71 -1.83
N LEU A 152 1.44 11.20 -0.65
CA LEU A 152 1.70 9.83 -0.17
C LEU A 152 0.41 9.10 0.27
N GLY A 153 -0.76 9.72 0.04
CA GLY A 153 -2.04 9.29 0.59
C GLY A 153 -2.30 9.79 2.02
N GLN A 154 -1.65 10.90 2.42
CA GLN A 154 -1.97 11.59 3.67
C GLN A 154 -3.41 12.12 3.67
N VAL A 155 -4.02 12.21 4.85
CA VAL A 155 -5.34 12.84 5.03
C VAL A 155 -5.16 14.35 5.01
N ILE A 156 -5.98 15.02 4.21
CA ILE A 156 -6.04 16.46 4.15
C ILE A 156 -7.47 16.91 4.49
N PRO A 157 -7.65 17.94 5.32
CA PRO A 157 -8.97 18.49 5.62
C PRO A 157 -9.75 18.80 4.35
N ASN A 158 -11.04 18.44 4.34
CA ASN A 158 -11.97 18.66 3.23
C ASN A 158 -11.66 17.90 1.93
N GLU A 159 -10.70 16.97 1.94
CA GLU A 159 -10.46 16.02 0.84
C GLU A 159 -11.00 14.61 1.18
N PRO A 160 -11.44 13.82 0.19
CA PRO A 160 -11.83 12.43 0.41
C PRO A 160 -10.66 11.60 0.99
N ILE A 161 -10.93 10.87 2.07
CA ILE A 161 -9.95 9.95 2.67
C ILE A 161 -9.84 8.70 1.79
N GLN A 162 -8.78 8.65 0.98
CA GLN A 162 -8.47 7.49 0.15
C GLN A 162 -8.06 6.29 1.00
N GLU A 163 -8.43 5.09 0.57
CA GLU A 163 -7.93 3.86 1.17
C GLU A 163 -6.43 3.70 0.90
N ILE A 164 -5.72 3.21 1.91
CA ILE A 164 -4.27 3.01 1.85
C ILE A 164 -3.91 1.56 2.17
N GLY A 165 -2.81 1.10 1.57
CA GLY A 165 -2.41 -0.30 1.60
C GLY A 165 -3.14 -1.16 0.57
N ILE A 166 -2.64 -2.37 0.37
CA ILE A 166 -3.12 -3.33 -0.63
C ILE A 166 -3.62 -4.58 0.08
N TYR A 167 -4.88 -4.92 -0.13
CA TYR A 167 -5.42 -6.21 0.25
C TYR A 167 -4.86 -7.30 -0.67
N ILE A 168 -4.49 -8.44 -0.10
CA ILE A 168 -4.20 -9.64 -0.89
C ILE A 168 -5.54 -10.32 -1.17
N GLU A 169 -5.91 -10.36 -2.45
CA GLU A 169 -7.16 -10.94 -2.93
C GLU A 169 -6.97 -12.39 -3.38
N THR A 170 -8.05 -13.15 -3.35
CA THR A 170 -8.12 -14.50 -3.92
C THR A 170 -9.11 -14.49 -5.08
N ASP A 171 -8.73 -15.08 -6.22
CA ASP A 171 -9.64 -15.28 -7.35
C ASP A 171 -10.55 -16.47 -7.06
N PHE A 172 -11.85 -16.19 -6.91
CA PHE A 172 -12.88 -17.18 -6.65
C PHE A 172 -13.64 -17.62 -7.92
N SER A 173 -13.32 -17.08 -9.10
CA SER A 173 -14.04 -17.36 -10.35
C SER A 173 -14.02 -18.84 -10.76
N GLY A 174 -13.01 -19.60 -10.32
CA GLY A 174 -12.87 -21.04 -10.56
C GLY A 174 -13.39 -21.95 -9.43
N TYR A 175 -13.90 -21.40 -8.32
CA TYR A 175 -14.39 -22.22 -7.21
C TYR A 175 -15.78 -22.79 -7.54
N SER A 176 -15.81 -24.04 -8.00
CA SER A 176 -17.07 -24.77 -8.11
C SER A 176 -17.61 -25.09 -6.70
N SER A 177 -18.84 -24.68 -6.44
CA SER A 177 -19.58 -24.97 -5.21
C SER A 177 -19.98 -26.45 -5.06
N ASN A 178 -19.64 -27.28 -6.04
CA ASN A 178 -19.99 -28.68 -6.10
C ASN A 178 -18.79 -29.59 -5.83
N ILE A 179 -18.92 -30.47 -4.84
CA ILE A 179 -17.96 -31.55 -4.59
C ILE A 179 -18.63 -32.90 -4.80
N GLU A 180 -17.87 -33.92 -5.21
CA GLU A 180 -18.39 -35.29 -5.35
C GLU A 180 -17.80 -36.23 -4.30
N ARG A 181 -18.62 -37.17 -3.83
CA ARG A 181 -18.22 -38.29 -2.96
C ARG A 181 -18.64 -39.60 -3.61
N GLU A 182 -17.69 -40.51 -3.78
CA GLU A 182 -17.96 -41.81 -4.41
C GLU A 182 -18.02 -42.94 -3.39
N PHE A 183 -19.03 -43.81 -3.54
CA PHE A 183 -19.19 -45.04 -2.77
C PHE A 183 -19.33 -46.24 -3.73
N THR A 184 -18.96 -47.43 -3.26
CA THR A 184 -19.09 -48.66 -4.06
C THR A 184 -19.97 -49.67 -3.33
N VAL A 185 -21.00 -50.18 -4.02
CA VAL A 185 -21.85 -51.27 -3.54
C VAL A 185 -21.57 -52.52 -4.37
N ASN A 186 -21.01 -53.55 -3.74
CA ASN A 186 -20.70 -54.82 -4.42
C ASN A 186 -21.93 -55.73 -4.50
N PHE A 187 -21.97 -56.62 -5.48
CA PHE A 187 -23.05 -57.56 -5.75
C PHE A 187 -22.51 -58.99 -5.85
N PRO A 188 -23.34 -60.01 -5.56
CA PRO A 188 -22.99 -61.40 -5.82
C PRO A 188 -22.87 -61.67 -7.33
N LEU A 189 -22.18 -62.75 -7.67
CA LEU A 189 -22.01 -63.20 -9.06
C LEU A 189 -23.37 -63.32 -9.76
N ALA A 190 -23.49 -62.71 -10.94
CA ALA A 190 -24.67 -62.78 -11.80
C ALA A 190 -25.98 -62.33 -11.11
N SER A 191 -25.88 -61.49 -10.07
CA SER A 191 -27.04 -61.00 -9.33
C SER A 191 -27.18 -59.48 -9.39
N ALA A 192 -28.41 -59.03 -9.59
CA ALA A 192 -28.81 -57.64 -9.45
C ALA A 192 -29.39 -57.30 -8.07
N GLN A 193 -29.51 -58.28 -7.17
CA GLN A 193 -30.07 -58.06 -5.85
C GLN A 193 -29.05 -57.37 -4.96
N VAL A 194 -29.41 -56.20 -4.43
CA VAL A 194 -28.57 -55.48 -3.45
C VAL A 194 -28.35 -56.39 -2.23
N PRO A 195 -27.08 -56.69 -1.86
CA PRO A 195 -26.81 -57.56 -0.73
C PRO A 195 -27.40 -57.08 0.58
N GLY A 196 -27.91 -58.02 1.37
CA GLY A 196 -28.41 -57.76 2.71
C GLY A 196 -29.76 -57.04 2.77
N ARG A 197 -30.13 -56.65 3.98
CA ARG A 197 -31.43 -56.01 4.27
C ARG A 197 -31.41 -54.48 4.14
N SER A 198 -30.23 -53.86 4.01
CA SER A 198 -30.05 -52.41 3.88
C SER A 198 -28.92 -52.09 2.90
N ILE A 199 -28.79 -50.82 2.50
CA ILE A 199 -27.57 -50.35 1.81
C ILE A 199 -26.35 -50.43 2.74
N PRO A 200 -25.10 -50.38 2.22
CA PRO A 200 -23.90 -50.39 3.05
C PRO A 200 -23.92 -49.29 4.11
N ALA A 201 -23.42 -49.61 5.31
CA ALA A 201 -23.49 -48.72 6.48
C ALA A 201 -22.79 -47.38 6.24
N GLU A 202 -21.67 -47.37 5.52
CA GLU A 202 -20.95 -46.15 5.15
C GLU A 202 -21.80 -45.21 4.30
N LEU A 203 -22.40 -45.74 3.21
CA LEU A 203 -23.30 -44.98 2.35
C LEU A 203 -24.55 -44.52 3.12
N TYR A 204 -25.13 -45.38 3.96
CA TYR A 204 -26.26 -45.00 4.80
C TYR A 204 -25.91 -43.84 5.73
N ASN A 205 -24.81 -43.97 6.48
CA ASN A 205 -24.36 -42.96 7.42
C ASN A 205 -24.08 -41.63 6.72
N PHE A 206 -23.47 -41.66 5.54
CA PHE A 206 -23.20 -40.46 4.76
C PHE A 206 -24.49 -39.81 4.25
N LEU A 207 -25.41 -40.57 3.65
CA LEU A 207 -26.68 -40.02 3.17
C LEU A 207 -27.59 -39.53 4.32
N SER A 208 -27.49 -40.12 5.51
CA SER A 208 -28.25 -39.70 6.69
C SER A 208 -27.67 -38.48 7.39
N ARG A 209 -26.33 -38.40 7.52
CA ARG A 209 -25.66 -37.31 8.25
C ARG A 209 -25.28 -36.15 7.35
N GLY A 210 -25.17 -36.39 6.05
CA GLY A 210 -24.63 -35.46 5.07
C GLY A 210 -23.15 -35.16 5.31
N GLU A 211 -22.66 -34.16 4.59
CA GLU A 211 -21.37 -33.53 4.84
C GLU A 211 -21.62 -32.12 5.36
N LYS A 212 -20.98 -31.77 6.48
CA LYS A 212 -21.24 -30.50 7.16
C LYS A 212 -20.92 -29.32 6.24
N GLY A 213 -21.89 -28.41 6.04
CA GLY A 213 -21.77 -27.28 5.11
C GLY A 213 -22.30 -27.55 3.70
N TYR A 214 -22.68 -28.78 3.39
CA TYR A 214 -23.15 -29.17 2.06
C TYR A 214 -24.54 -29.82 2.11
N VAL A 215 -25.29 -29.68 1.02
CA VAL A 215 -26.57 -30.33 0.75
C VAL A 215 -26.37 -31.24 -0.44
N ILE A 216 -26.95 -32.44 -0.35
CA ILE A 216 -26.94 -33.39 -1.46
C ILE A 216 -27.82 -32.82 -2.59
N GLU A 217 -27.18 -32.43 -3.69
CA GLU A 217 -27.86 -31.94 -4.90
C GLU A 217 -28.40 -33.13 -5.69
N LYS A 218 -27.55 -34.15 -5.88
CA LYS A 218 -27.83 -35.27 -6.77
C LYS A 218 -27.08 -36.52 -6.34
N ILE A 219 -27.71 -37.68 -6.55
CA ILE A 219 -27.07 -38.99 -6.42
C ILE A 219 -27.09 -39.66 -7.79
N LYS A 220 -25.93 -39.99 -8.34
CA LYS A 220 -25.78 -40.74 -9.58
C LYS A 220 -25.32 -42.17 -9.25
N ILE A 221 -26.11 -43.16 -9.67
CA ILE A 221 -25.81 -44.58 -9.48
C ILE A 221 -25.43 -45.19 -10.81
N THR A 222 -24.17 -45.59 -10.96
CA THR A 222 -23.66 -46.25 -12.16
C THR A 222 -23.51 -47.74 -11.92
N GLY A 223 -24.35 -48.56 -12.56
CA GLY A 223 -24.23 -50.02 -12.51
C GLY A 223 -23.09 -50.50 -13.41
N ILE A 224 -22.32 -51.49 -12.95
CA ILE A 224 -21.18 -52.06 -13.66
C ILE A 224 -21.40 -53.56 -13.89
N THR A 225 -21.02 -54.03 -15.08
CA THR A 225 -20.95 -55.46 -15.41
C THR A 225 -19.51 -55.95 -15.30
N SER A 226 -19.28 -57.02 -14.56
CA SER A 226 -17.98 -57.68 -14.50
C SER A 226 -17.69 -58.46 -15.80
N PRO A 227 -16.45 -58.50 -16.32
CA PRO A 227 -16.07 -59.27 -17.52
C PRO A 227 -16.06 -60.81 -17.34
N GLU A 228 -16.82 -61.33 -16.39
CA GLU A 228 -16.96 -62.76 -16.13
C GLU A 228 -18.08 -63.36 -16.98
N ASP A 229 -17.90 -64.58 -17.49
CA ASP A 229 -18.88 -65.21 -18.39
C ASP A 229 -20.29 -65.28 -17.81
N ALA A 230 -20.40 -65.57 -16.52
CA ALA A 230 -21.69 -65.65 -15.83
C ALA A 230 -22.39 -64.27 -15.72
N GLU A 231 -21.65 -63.17 -15.76
CA GLU A 231 -22.19 -61.81 -15.74
C GLU A 231 -22.57 -61.34 -17.15
N LEU A 232 -21.69 -61.63 -18.12
CA LEU A 232 -21.89 -61.26 -19.53
C LEU A 232 -23.10 -61.97 -20.17
N GLY A 233 -23.56 -63.08 -19.57
CA GLY A 233 -24.80 -63.76 -19.97
C GLY A 233 -26.08 -62.94 -19.77
N ASN A 234 -26.07 -61.89 -18.95
CA ASN A 234 -27.19 -60.97 -18.78
C ASN A 234 -26.79 -59.53 -19.14
N PRO A 235 -27.13 -59.03 -20.35
CA PRO A 235 -26.82 -57.67 -20.78
C PRO A 235 -27.48 -56.58 -19.92
N SER A 236 -28.58 -56.89 -19.23
CA SER A 236 -29.34 -55.95 -18.40
C SER A 236 -28.83 -55.85 -16.97
N LEU A 237 -27.84 -56.65 -16.58
CA LEU A 237 -27.40 -56.79 -15.19
C LEU A 237 -26.94 -55.48 -14.55
N ALA A 238 -26.15 -54.67 -15.26
CA ALA A 238 -25.74 -53.35 -14.79
C ALA A 238 -26.95 -52.42 -14.57
N THR A 239 -27.90 -52.41 -15.50
CA THR A 239 -29.13 -51.61 -15.41
C THR A 239 -30.00 -52.03 -14.23
N GLU A 240 -30.16 -53.34 -14.05
CA GLU A 240 -30.91 -53.89 -12.92
C GLU A 240 -30.23 -53.54 -11.58
N ARG A 241 -28.89 -53.61 -11.49
CA ARG A 241 -28.14 -53.21 -10.28
C ARG A 241 -28.36 -51.75 -9.91
N SER A 242 -28.24 -50.84 -10.87
CA SER A 242 -28.45 -49.40 -10.62
C SER A 242 -29.91 -49.12 -10.21
N ASN A 243 -30.88 -49.75 -10.87
CA ASN A 243 -32.30 -49.57 -10.59
C ASN A 243 -32.73 -50.16 -9.24
N ASN A 244 -32.25 -51.36 -8.91
CA ASN A 244 -32.53 -52.01 -7.63
C ASN A 244 -31.92 -51.21 -6.48
N LEU A 245 -30.70 -50.68 -6.65
CA LEU A 245 -30.07 -49.82 -5.66
C LEU A 245 -30.78 -48.47 -5.53
N LYS A 246 -31.19 -47.84 -6.63
CA LYS A 246 -32.03 -46.62 -6.62
C LYS A 246 -33.31 -46.83 -5.82
N THR A 247 -34.06 -47.88 -6.14
CA THR A 247 -35.30 -48.24 -5.43
C THR A 247 -35.04 -48.46 -3.94
N ARG A 248 -33.94 -49.13 -3.60
CA ARG A 248 -33.56 -49.34 -2.20
C ARG A 248 -33.28 -48.02 -1.47
N ILE A 249 -32.54 -47.10 -2.09
CA ILE A 249 -32.20 -45.80 -1.49
C ILE A 249 -33.44 -44.94 -1.29
N ILE A 250 -34.30 -44.80 -2.31
CA ILE A 250 -35.50 -43.94 -2.25
C ILE A 250 -36.52 -44.47 -1.22
N ASN A 251 -36.60 -45.78 -1.01
CA ASN A 251 -37.50 -46.39 -0.04
C ASN A 251 -37.04 -46.24 1.43
N ILE A 252 -35.83 -45.72 1.67
CA ILE A 252 -35.39 -45.39 3.03
C ILE A 252 -36.14 -44.14 3.49
N LYS A 253 -36.80 -44.24 4.64
CA LYS A 253 -37.54 -43.12 5.23
C LYS A 253 -36.61 -41.90 5.39
N GLY A 254 -36.99 -40.78 4.77
CA GLY A 254 -36.22 -39.53 4.77
C GLY A 254 -35.37 -39.28 3.52
N PHE A 255 -35.20 -40.27 2.63
CA PHE A 255 -34.39 -40.15 1.41
C PHE A 255 -35.22 -39.95 0.13
N THR A 256 -36.55 -39.82 0.25
CA THR A 256 -37.48 -39.68 -0.88
C THR A 256 -37.27 -38.42 -1.71
N ASN A 257 -36.63 -37.40 -1.15
CA ASN A 257 -36.45 -36.09 -1.78
C ASN A 257 -35.15 -35.98 -2.59
N PHE A 258 -34.27 -36.99 -2.54
CA PHE A 258 -33.03 -36.95 -3.32
C PHE A 258 -33.31 -37.12 -4.81
N LYS A 259 -32.67 -36.28 -5.64
CA LYS A 259 -32.63 -36.48 -7.09
C LYS A 259 -31.69 -37.65 -7.40
N VAL A 260 -32.25 -38.84 -7.58
CA VAL A 260 -31.47 -40.06 -7.89
C VAL A 260 -31.56 -40.40 -9.38
N GLU A 261 -30.42 -40.34 -10.05
CA GLU A 261 -30.25 -40.74 -11.44
C GLU A 261 -29.48 -42.06 -11.54
N THR A 262 -29.77 -42.82 -12.59
CA THR A 262 -29.10 -44.09 -12.88
C THR A 262 -28.38 -44.01 -14.21
N ASP A 263 -27.21 -44.65 -14.27
CA ASP A 263 -26.39 -44.78 -15.46
C ASP A 263 -25.81 -46.19 -15.48
N THR A 264 -25.24 -46.62 -16.60
CA THR A 264 -24.64 -47.95 -16.73
C THR A 264 -23.34 -47.92 -17.49
N ARG A 265 -22.42 -48.80 -17.08
CA ARG A 265 -21.20 -49.10 -17.83
C ARG A 265 -21.18 -50.59 -18.12
N THR A 266 -21.47 -50.92 -19.37
CA THR A 266 -21.43 -52.28 -19.91
C THR A 266 -20.40 -52.33 -21.02
N ASN A 267 -19.75 -53.48 -21.18
CA ASN A 267 -18.73 -53.67 -22.20
C ASN A 267 -17.62 -52.59 -22.17
N ASP A 268 -17.28 -52.10 -20.98
CA ASP A 268 -16.33 -51.03 -20.75
C ASP A 268 -15.17 -51.50 -19.84
N TRP A 269 -14.02 -50.85 -19.99
CA TRP A 269 -12.77 -51.21 -19.30
C TRP A 269 -12.28 -50.15 -18.31
N PHE A 270 -13.02 -49.04 -18.11
CA PHE A 270 -12.60 -47.95 -17.24
C PHE A 270 -12.33 -48.41 -15.81
N ASP A 271 -13.33 -49.03 -15.17
CA ASP A 271 -13.22 -49.48 -13.78
C ASP A 271 -12.17 -50.60 -13.61
N PHE A 272 -12.02 -51.48 -14.61
CA PHE A 272 -10.95 -52.48 -14.61
C PHE A 272 -9.56 -51.85 -14.69
N ARG A 273 -9.37 -50.82 -15.53
CA ARG A 273 -8.10 -50.08 -15.64
C ARG A 273 -7.72 -49.37 -14.34
N MET A 274 -8.70 -48.84 -13.61
CA MET A 274 -8.48 -48.25 -12.29
C MET A 274 -8.02 -49.30 -11.28
N LEU A 275 -8.69 -50.45 -11.22
CA LEU A 275 -8.28 -51.55 -10.34
C LEU A 275 -6.89 -52.10 -10.70
N LEU A 276 -6.60 -52.28 -11.99
CA LEU A 276 -5.33 -52.80 -12.48
C LEU A 276 -4.15 -51.86 -12.14
N ARG A 277 -4.38 -50.54 -12.21
CA ARG A 277 -3.37 -49.53 -11.86
C ARG A 277 -2.83 -49.76 -10.45
N ASP A 278 -3.74 -49.93 -9.51
CA ASP A 278 -3.43 -50.01 -8.07
C ASP A 278 -3.12 -51.45 -7.61
N TYR A 279 -3.24 -52.44 -8.50
CA TYR A 279 -3.07 -53.86 -8.18
C TYR A 279 -1.61 -54.28 -8.06
N SER A 280 -1.15 -54.76 -6.91
CA SER A 280 0.26 -55.16 -6.70
C SER A 280 0.56 -56.62 -7.04
N GLY A 281 -0.42 -57.41 -7.50
CA GLY A 281 -0.26 -58.86 -7.67
C GLY A 281 0.48 -59.32 -8.94
N ILE A 282 0.86 -58.40 -9.84
CA ILE A 282 1.65 -58.64 -11.06
C ILE A 282 2.69 -57.52 -11.26
N SER A 283 3.72 -57.77 -12.06
CA SER A 283 4.79 -56.79 -12.33
C SER A 283 4.31 -55.61 -13.19
N ALA A 284 5.09 -54.53 -13.23
CA ALA A 284 4.80 -53.37 -14.08
C ALA A 284 4.76 -53.76 -15.58
N ASP A 285 5.71 -54.57 -16.04
CA ASP A 285 5.73 -55.05 -17.43
C ASP A 285 4.48 -55.88 -17.77
N GLN A 286 4.07 -56.75 -16.85
CA GLN A 286 2.84 -57.52 -17.00
C GLN A 286 1.60 -56.63 -17.04
N LYS A 287 1.55 -55.53 -16.26
CA LYS A 287 0.45 -54.56 -16.36
C LYS A 287 0.43 -53.85 -17.72
N ASN A 288 1.61 -53.50 -18.26
CA ASN A 288 1.71 -52.83 -19.56
C ASN A 288 1.11 -53.69 -20.67
N GLU A 289 1.36 -55.01 -20.66
CA GLU A 289 0.75 -55.93 -21.61
C GLU A 289 -0.80 -55.92 -21.56
N TYR A 290 -1.40 -55.71 -20.39
CA TYR A 290 -2.84 -55.57 -20.26
C TYR A 290 -3.29 -54.20 -20.79
N TYR A 291 -2.57 -53.13 -20.45
CA TYR A 291 -2.91 -51.79 -20.95
C TYR A 291 -2.89 -51.71 -22.47
N GLU A 292 -1.90 -52.32 -23.13
CA GLU A 292 -1.83 -52.39 -24.61
C GLU A 292 -3.11 -52.97 -25.21
N ILE A 293 -3.62 -54.08 -24.65
CA ILE A 293 -4.88 -54.69 -25.07
C ILE A 293 -6.06 -53.77 -24.77
N LEU A 294 -6.13 -53.19 -23.57
CA LEU A 294 -7.25 -52.36 -23.13
C LEU A 294 -7.35 -51.06 -23.94
N THR A 295 -6.23 -50.50 -24.40
CA THR A 295 -6.17 -49.28 -25.23
C THR A 295 -6.22 -49.54 -26.73
N SER A 296 -6.21 -50.79 -27.18
CA SER A 296 -6.34 -51.12 -28.61
C SER A 296 -7.70 -50.68 -29.17
N ASN A 297 -7.82 -50.61 -30.51
CA ASN A 297 -9.10 -50.28 -31.17
C ASN A 297 -10.07 -51.46 -31.27
N ASN A 298 -9.75 -52.60 -30.65
CA ASN A 298 -10.59 -53.80 -30.71
C ASN A 298 -11.87 -53.64 -29.87
N ASN A 299 -12.92 -54.37 -30.24
CA ASN A 299 -14.16 -54.39 -29.47
C ASN A 299 -13.96 -55.14 -28.12
N PHE A 300 -14.91 -54.97 -27.20
CA PHE A 300 -14.85 -55.54 -25.85
C PHE A 300 -14.62 -57.07 -25.84
N ALA A 301 -15.33 -57.82 -26.69
CA ALA A 301 -15.22 -59.28 -26.74
C ALA A 301 -13.85 -59.75 -27.25
N SER A 302 -13.33 -59.10 -28.30
CA SER A 302 -11.97 -59.36 -28.82
C SER A 302 -10.91 -59.07 -27.75
N LYS A 303 -11.01 -57.93 -27.06
CA LYS A 303 -10.10 -57.58 -25.96
C LYS A 303 -10.16 -58.60 -24.82
N LEU A 304 -11.35 -59.03 -24.41
CA LEU A 304 -11.51 -60.05 -23.38
C LEU A 304 -10.85 -61.39 -23.78
N ASN A 305 -10.96 -61.77 -25.06
CA ASN A 305 -10.30 -62.97 -25.59
C ASN A 305 -8.77 -62.84 -25.62
N GLU A 306 -8.23 -61.68 -25.97
CA GLU A 306 -6.79 -61.41 -25.89
C GLU A 306 -6.29 -61.43 -24.44
N LEU A 307 -7.04 -60.83 -23.50
CA LEU A 307 -6.72 -60.88 -22.08
C LEU A 307 -6.67 -62.31 -21.55
N ARG A 308 -7.58 -63.19 -22.00
CA ARG A 308 -7.61 -64.61 -21.61
C ARG A 308 -6.35 -65.38 -21.98
N GLN A 309 -5.59 -64.92 -22.97
CA GLN A 309 -4.35 -65.55 -23.42
C GLN A 309 -3.15 -65.19 -22.55
N LYS A 310 -3.27 -64.18 -21.67
CA LYS A 310 -2.19 -63.77 -20.77
C LYS A 310 -1.96 -64.82 -19.68
N ASN A 311 -0.69 -65.13 -19.41
CA ASN A 311 -0.29 -66.10 -18.39
C ASN A 311 -0.78 -65.73 -16.98
N THR A 312 -0.91 -64.44 -16.68
CA THR A 312 -1.43 -63.91 -15.41
C THR A 312 -2.95 -63.77 -15.38
N TYR A 313 -3.67 -64.09 -16.47
CA TYR A 313 -5.11 -63.84 -16.59
C TYR A 313 -5.89 -64.43 -15.43
N ARG A 314 -5.67 -65.71 -15.11
CA ARG A 314 -6.40 -66.40 -14.03
C ARG A 314 -6.28 -65.67 -12.70
N LYS A 315 -5.08 -65.19 -12.36
CA LYS A 315 -4.84 -64.47 -11.11
C LYS A 315 -5.58 -63.13 -11.13
N VAL A 316 -5.32 -62.32 -12.16
CA VAL A 316 -5.91 -60.99 -12.33
C VAL A 316 -7.44 -61.04 -12.35
N SER A 317 -8.02 -61.95 -13.12
CA SER A 317 -9.48 -62.09 -13.22
C SER A 317 -10.08 -62.55 -11.89
N SER A 318 -9.48 -63.56 -11.23
CA SER A 318 -9.99 -64.07 -9.94
C SER A 318 -9.97 -63.03 -8.82
N GLU A 319 -9.00 -62.10 -8.83
CA GLU A 319 -8.83 -61.11 -7.75
C GLU A 319 -9.51 -59.76 -8.05
N LEU A 320 -9.59 -59.35 -9.32
CA LEU A 320 -10.11 -58.04 -9.72
C LEU A 320 -11.53 -58.08 -10.28
N PHE A 321 -11.92 -59.08 -11.08
CA PHE A 321 -13.25 -59.10 -11.68
C PHE A 321 -14.39 -59.15 -10.64
N PRO A 322 -14.28 -59.90 -9.53
CA PRO A 322 -15.30 -59.84 -8.47
C PRO A 322 -15.53 -58.44 -7.90
N ARG A 323 -14.55 -57.54 -7.95
CA ARG A 323 -14.67 -56.13 -7.50
C ARG A 323 -15.41 -55.25 -8.50
N LEU A 324 -15.61 -55.71 -9.73
CA LEU A 324 -16.38 -55.04 -10.78
C LEU A 324 -17.86 -55.42 -10.76
N ARG A 325 -18.25 -56.40 -9.95
CA ARG A 325 -19.66 -56.72 -9.68
C ARG A 325 -20.23 -55.66 -8.76
N ALA A 326 -20.41 -54.44 -9.26
CA ALA A 326 -20.64 -53.28 -8.41
C ALA A 326 -21.62 -52.28 -9.01
N ALA A 327 -22.16 -51.42 -8.14
CA ALA A 327 -22.71 -50.13 -8.51
C ALA A 327 -21.89 -49.03 -7.82
N LYS A 328 -21.44 -48.05 -8.60
CA LYS A 328 -20.79 -46.83 -8.11
C LYS A 328 -21.86 -45.81 -7.78
N VAL A 329 -21.80 -45.21 -6.61
CA VAL A 329 -22.72 -44.16 -6.16
C VAL A 329 -21.90 -42.89 -6.02
N SER A 330 -22.03 -41.96 -6.97
CA SER A 330 -21.49 -40.60 -6.84
C SER A 330 -22.57 -39.71 -6.23
N VAL A 331 -22.23 -39.05 -5.13
CA VAL A 331 -23.08 -38.06 -4.47
C VAL A 331 -22.51 -36.68 -4.76
N SER A 332 -23.20 -35.91 -5.60
CA SER A 332 -22.89 -34.52 -5.86
C SER A 332 -23.47 -33.68 -4.73
N LEU A 333 -22.58 -32.97 -4.06
CA LEU A 333 -22.88 -32.10 -2.94
C LEU A 333 -22.78 -30.65 -3.42
N GLN A 334 -23.85 -29.89 -3.26
CA GLN A 334 -23.81 -28.45 -3.42
C GLN A 334 -23.58 -27.82 -2.05
N ASN A 335 -22.68 -26.85 -1.99
CA ASN A 335 -22.50 -26.05 -0.80
C ASN A 335 -23.80 -25.34 -0.43
N ALA A 336 -24.33 -25.62 0.76
CA ALA A 336 -25.72 -25.34 1.10
C ALA A 336 -26.00 -23.93 1.61
N ARG A 337 -25.00 -23.04 1.56
CA ARG A 337 -25.14 -21.69 2.09
C ARG A 337 -24.51 -20.66 1.17
N PHE A 338 -25.44 -20.03 0.44
CA PHE A 338 -25.44 -18.64 -0.01
C PHE A 338 -24.72 -18.30 -1.32
N SER A 339 -25.46 -17.57 -2.15
CA SER A 339 -24.93 -16.89 -3.33
C SER A 339 -24.08 -15.71 -2.86
N ASP A 340 -22.79 -15.80 -3.13
CA ASP A 340 -21.79 -14.75 -3.30
C ASP A 340 -21.97 -13.48 -2.40
N ALA A 341 -22.95 -12.60 -2.62
CA ALA A 341 -23.13 -11.42 -1.76
C ALA A 341 -23.59 -11.70 -0.31
N GLU A 342 -24.21 -12.84 -0.02
CA GLU A 342 -24.80 -13.16 1.30
C GLU A 342 -23.77 -13.71 2.30
N ILE A 343 -22.63 -14.21 1.83
CA ILE A 343 -21.60 -14.84 2.68
C ILE A 343 -21.03 -13.83 3.67
N ALA A 344 -20.63 -12.63 3.23
CA ALA A 344 -20.07 -11.61 4.11
C ALA A 344 -21.05 -11.18 5.21
N ALA A 345 -22.31 -10.92 4.84
CA ALA A 345 -23.36 -10.50 5.78
C ALA A 345 -23.66 -11.59 6.82
N SER A 346 -23.71 -12.86 6.38
CA SER A 346 -23.96 -14.01 7.24
C SER A 346 -22.81 -14.23 8.24
N VAL A 347 -21.56 -14.28 7.77
CA VAL A 347 -20.38 -14.46 8.62
C VAL A 347 -20.30 -13.33 9.65
N PHE A 348 -20.49 -12.08 9.23
CA PHE A 348 -20.45 -10.95 10.14
C PHE A 348 -21.54 -11.02 11.21
N LYS A 349 -22.79 -11.34 10.82
CA LYS A 349 -23.91 -11.48 11.76
C LYS A 349 -23.62 -12.56 12.80
N MET A 350 -23.16 -13.74 12.36
CA MET A 350 -22.80 -14.85 13.26
C MET A 350 -21.70 -14.43 14.25
N LEU A 351 -20.66 -13.73 13.78
CA LEU A 351 -19.61 -13.17 14.63
C LEU A 351 -20.11 -12.09 15.60
N GLN A 352 -21.18 -11.36 15.26
CA GLN A 352 -21.81 -10.42 16.18
C GLN A 352 -22.62 -11.12 17.27
N GLU A 353 -23.32 -12.19 16.91
CA GLU A 353 -24.18 -12.97 17.81
C GLU A 353 -23.39 -13.98 18.67
N GLY A 354 -22.08 -14.10 18.43
CA GLY A 354 -21.20 -15.04 19.14
C GLY A 354 -21.42 -16.49 18.71
N GLU A 355 -22.02 -16.70 17.54
CA GLU A 355 -22.25 -18.01 16.95
C GLU A 355 -20.94 -18.58 16.39
N GLY A 356 -20.81 -19.91 16.41
CA GLY A 356 -19.68 -20.59 15.80
C GLY A 356 -19.78 -20.56 14.27
N LEU A 357 -18.63 -20.55 13.60
CA LEU A 357 -18.55 -20.56 12.12
C LEU A 357 -18.55 -22.00 11.56
N GLU A 358 -19.32 -22.88 12.19
CA GLU A 358 -19.42 -24.27 11.79
C GLU A 358 -19.88 -24.44 10.32
N GLY A 359 -19.02 -25.02 9.48
CA GLY A 359 -19.33 -25.27 8.06
C GLY A 359 -18.79 -24.20 7.10
N PHE A 360 -18.17 -23.13 7.60
CA PHE A 360 -17.40 -22.22 6.75
C PHE A 360 -15.99 -22.77 6.51
N THR A 361 -15.59 -22.87 5.25
CA THR A 361 -14.21 -23.17 4.87
C THR A 361 -13.34 -21.91 5.01
N LYS A 362 -12.02 -22.09 4.94
CA LYS A 362 -11.08 -20.96 4.89
C LYS A 362 -11.44 -20.01 3.74
N GLU A 363 -11.78 -20.56 2.59
CA GLU A 363 -12.10 -19.83 1.36
C GLU A 363 -13.36 -18.97 1.54
N HIS A 364 -14.41 -19.49 2.19
CA HIS A 364 -15.61 -18.69 2.47
C HIS A 364 -15.30 -17.49 3.35
N LEU A 365 -14.41 -17.64 4.34
CA LEU A 365 -14.09 -16.56 5.26
C LEU A 365 -13.17 -15.52 4.63
N ILE A 366 -12.23 -15.94 3.78
CA ILE A 366 -11.43 -15.01 2.97
C ILE A 366 -12.34 -14.20 2.07
N TYR A 367 -13.26 -14.87 1.38
CA TYR A 367 -14.25 -14.24 0.52
C TYR A 367 -15.15 -13.27 1.31
N ALA A 368 -15.68 -13.69 2.47
CA ALA A 368 -16.45 -12.84 3.37
C ALA A 368 -15.70 -11.54 3.73
N GLY A 369 -14.40 -11.64 4.03
CA GLY A 369 -13.55 -10.48 4.34
C GLY A 369 -13.32 -9.58 3.11
N GLN A 370 -13.15 -10.17 1.94
CA GLN A 370 -12.93 -9.44 0.68
C GLN A 370 -14.18 -8.62 0.30
N GLU A 371 -15.36 -9.23 0.39
CA GLU A 371 -16.66 -8.62 0.07
C GLU A 371 -17.23 -7.67 1.14
N ALA A 372 -16.79 -7.81 2.39
CA ALA A 372 -17.23 -6.94 3.47
C ALA A 372 -16.95 -5.46 3.14
N LYS A 373 -17.95 -4.59 3.29
CA LYS A 373 -17.85 -3.18 2.86
C LYS A 373 -17.36 -2.26 3.96
N ARG A 374 -17.61 -2.61 5.23
CA ARG A 374 -17.25 -1.76 6.37
C ARG A 374 -15.96 -2.25 7.01
N LEU A 375 -15.09 -1.32 7.42
CA LEU A 375 -13.85 -1.64 8.13
C LEU A 375 -14.09 -2.49 9.39
N GLN A 376 -15.19 -2.23 10.12
CA GLN A 376 -15.56 -3.02 11.30
C GLN A 376 -15.94 -4.47 10.95
N GLU A 377 -16.57 -4.69 9.80
CA GLU A 377 -16.91 -6.03 9.30
C GLU A 377 -15.63 -6.77 8.90
N LYS A 378 -14.79 -6.13 8.08
CA LYS A 378 -13.48 -6.65 7.67
C LYS A 378 -12.61 -6.99 8.88
N GLU A 379 -12.54 -6.11 9.88
CA GLU A 379 -11.77 -6.34 11.11
C GLU A 379 -12.20 -7.61 11.82
N ARG A 380 -13.50 -7.79 12.08
CA ARG A 380 -14.00 -8.97 12.79
C ARG A 380 -13.72 -10.25 12.02
N ILE A 381 -13.92 -10.24 10.70
CA ILE A 381 -13.73 -11.42 9.85
C ILE A 381 -12.25 -11.77 9.75
N TYR A 382 -11.37 -10.79 9.47
CA TYR A 382 -9.94 -11.04 9.35
C TYR A 382 -9.28 -11.35 10.70
N LEU A 383 -9.74 -10.76 11.80
CA LEU A 383 -9.33 -11.15 13.15
C LEU A 383 -9.72 -12.61 13.41
N LYS A 384 -10.94 -13.02 13.03
CA LYS A 384 -11.30 -14.42 13.19
C LYS A 384 -10.43 -15.34 12.35
N LEU A 385 -10.14 -14.96 11.10
CA LEU A 385 -9.23 -15.69 10.20
C LEU A 385 -7.82 -15.85 10.79
N THR A 386 -7.26 -14.84 11.47
CA THR A 386 -5.93 -15.00 12.09
C THR A 386 -5.94 -15.98 13.26
N GLU A 387 -7.07 -16.18 13.94
CA GLU A 387 -7.22 -17.17 15.02
C GLU A 387 -7.32 -18.61 14.50
N ILE A 388 -8.16 -18.84 13.48
CA ILE A 388 -8.52 -20.20 13.04
C ILE A 388 -7.72 -20.67 11.81
N TYR A 389 -7.33 -19.75 10.93
CA TYR A 389 -6.55 -20.03 9.72
C TYR A 389 -5.41 -19.01 9.52
N PRO A 390 -4.41 -18.97 10.44
CA PRO A 390 -3.29 -18.03 10.35
C PRO A 390 -2.60 -18.14 8.99
N SER A 391 -2.55 -17.04 8.24
CA SER A 391 -1.99 -17.02 6.89
C SER A 391 -1.58 -15.60 6.48
N VAL A 392 -0.75 -15.49 5.44
CA VAL A 392 -0.32 -14.20 4.89
C VAL A 392 -1.51 -13.30 4.58
N ILE A 393 -2.56 -13.84 3.93
CA ILE A 393 -3.79 -13.11 3.60
C ILE A 393 -4.48 -12.59 4.86
N ALA A 394 -4.67 -13.45 5.87
CA ALA A 394 -5.36 -13.08 7.10
C ALA A 394 -4.63 -11.93 7.84
N PHE A 395 -3.31 -12.06 8.03
CA PHE A 395 -2.52 -11.04 8.72
C PHE A 395 -2.38 -9.77 7.89
N ASN A 396 -2.02 -9.86 6.60
CA ASN A 396 -1.88 -8.68 5.75
C ASN A 396 -3.19 -7.89 5.70
N ASN A 397 -4.32 -8.55 5.43
CA ASN A 397 -5.58 -7.85 5.24
C ASN A 397 -6.12 -7.27 6.55
N LEU A 398 -5.92 -7.94 7.69
CA LEU A 398 -6.18 -7.34 9.00
C LEU A 398 -5.30 -6.11 9.26
N GLY A 399 -4.02 -6.17 8.87
CA GLY A 399 -3.11 -5.02 8.93
C GLY A 399 -3.60 -3.84 8.10
N VAL A 400 -4.10 -4.07 6.88
CA VAL A 400 -4.68 -3.02 6.02
C VAL A 400 -5.91 -2.41 6.66
N VAL A 401 -6.76 -3.21 7.33
CA VAL A 401 -7.91 -2.69 8.08
C VAL A 401 -7.46 -1.76 9.21
N TYR A 402 -6.49 -2.17 10.04
CA TYR A 402 -5.95 -1.33 11.10
C TYR A 402 -5.29 -0.06 10.56
N LEU A 403 -4.58 -0.15 9.44
CA LEU A 403 -3.97 1.00 8.77
C LEU A 403 -5.02 2.03 8.34
N ASN A 404 -6.12 1.56 7.75
CA ASN A 404 -7.23 2.42 7.32
C ASN A 404 -8.05 2.99 8.48
N LYS A 405 -8.19 2.24 9.59
CA LYS A 405 -8.77 2.75 10.84
C LYS A 405 -7.88 3.86 11.43
N ALA A 406 -6.57 3.62 11.51
CA ALA A 406 -5.61 4.60 12.02
C ALA A 406 -5.61 5.91 11.23
N GLN A 407 -5.73 5.83 9.90
CA GLN A 407 -5.80 7.00 9.04
C GLN A 407 -7.03 7.88 9.34
N ARG A 408 -8.13 7.27 9.77
CA ARG A 408 -9.42 7.92 10.07
C ARG A 408 -9.58 8.28 11.55
N GLU A 409 -8.60 7.95 12.38
CA GLU A 409 -8.63 8.19 13.81
C GLU A 409 -8.09 9.59 14.14
N LEU A 410 -8.85 10.33 14.96
CA LEU A 410 -8.53 11.69 15.37
C LEU A 410 -7.75 11.70 16.69
N ASP A 411 -8.01 10.75 17.58
CA ASP A 411 -7.26 10.63 18.83
C ASP A 411 -5.85 10.08 18.55
N MET A 412 -4.83 10.87 18.88
CA MET A 412 -3.44 10.52 18.58
C MET A 412 -2.98 9.25 19.29
N ARG A 413 -3.52 8.93 20.47
CA ARG A 413 -3.15 7.72 21.21
C ARG A 413 -3.74 6.50 20.53
N GLU A 414 -5.04 6.52 20.23
CA GLU A 414 -5.73 5.42 19.54
C GLU A 414 -5.18 5.21 18.12
N LYS A 415 -4.89 6.30 17.41
CA LYS A 415 -4.19 6.26 16.11
C LYS A 415 -2.86 5.51 16.22
N ASN A 416 -2.03 5.85 17.21
CA ASN A 416 -0.74 5.18 17.40
C ASN A 416 -0.89 3.70 17.79
N ILE A 417 -1.92 3.33 18.54
CA ILE A 417 -2.24 1.93 18.85
C ILE A 417 -2.57 1.18 17.55
N LEU A 418 -3.46 1.72 16.72
CA LEU A 418 -3.87 1.12 15.45
C LEU A 418 -2.70 1.01 14.45
N ILE A 419 -1.81 2.01 14.40
CA ILE A 419 -0.57 1.95 13.60
C ILE A 419 0.31 0.79 14.08
N ASN A 420 0.52 0.65 15.39
CA ASN A 420 1.35 -0.43 15.91
C ASN A 420 0.72 -1.81 15.69
N GLN A 421 -0.60 -1.91 15.77
CA GLN A 421 -1.33 -3.12 15.40
C GLN A 421 -1.15 -3.46 13.92
N SER A 422 -1.27 -2.49 13.00
CA SER A 422 -1.05 -2.73 11.57
C SER A 422 0.37 -3.21 11.28
N ILE A 423 1.38 -2.54 11.85
CA ILE A 423 2.81 -2.93 11.75
C ILE A 423 3.01 -4.37 12.25
N SER A 424 2.43 -4.73 13.39
CA SER A 424 2.53 -6.08 13.94
C SER A 424 1.94 -7.12 12.98
N MET A 425 0.80 -6.82 12.37
CA MET A 425 0.15 -7.74 11.43
C MET A 425 0.97 -7.92 10.14
N PHE A 426 1.51 -6.84 9.57
CA PHE A 426 2.38 -6.97 8.38
C PHE A 426 3.68 -7.72 8.68
N ARG A 427 4.25 -7.54 9.88
CA ARG A 427 5.42 -8.32 10.33
C ARG A 427 5.09 -9.80 10.47
N GLU A 428 3.94 -10.15 11.03
CA GLU A 428 3.50 -11.56 11.10
C GLU A 428 3.25 -12.17 9.72
N ALA A 429 2.64 -11.43 8.80
CA ALA A 429 2.48 -11.86 7.41
C ALA A 429 3.83 -12.16 6.76
N ASN A 430 4.80 -11.25 6.88
CA ASN A 430 6.15 -11.44 6.35
C ASN A 430 6.95 -12.54 7.07
N ARG A 431 6.66 -12.81 8.35
CA ARG A 431 7.27 -13.92 9.10
C ARG A 431 6.79 -15.28 8.58
N ILE A 432 5.52 -15.38 8.20
CA ILE A 432 4.97 -16.60 7.59
C ILE A 432 5.60 -16.80 6.21
N GLN A 433 5.55 -15.77 5.37
CA GLN A 433 6.18 -15.76 4.07
C GLN A 433 6.38 -14.32 3.62
N ALA A 434 7.65 -13.92 3.48
CA ALA A 434 8.01 -12.62 2.95
C ALA A 434 7.39 -12.42 1.56
N ASN A 435 6.69 -11.30 1.38
CA ASN A 435 6.05 -10.95 0.12
C ASN A 435 6.00 -9.43 -0.05
N SER A 436 6.01 -9.02 -1.31
CA SER A 436 6.09 -7.61 -1.71
C SER A 436 4.91 -6.79 -1.17
N THR A 437 3.68 -7.31 -1.24
CA THR A 437 2.47 -6.65 -0.74
C THR A 437 2.52 -6.32 0.76
N SER A 438 2.88 -7.31 1.58
CA SER A 438 2.97 -7.13 3.04
C SER A 438 4.11 -6.18 3.41
N MET A 439 5.23 -6.23 2.67
CA MET A 439 6.34 -5.30 2.86
C MET A 439 5.99 -3.86 2.43
N HIS A 440 5.25 -3.69 1.33
CA HIS A 440 4.72 -2.39 0.92
C HIS A 440 3.81 -1.80 2.00
N ASN A 441 2.88 -2.61 2.50
CA ASN A 441 1.94 -2.18 3.53
C ASN A 441 2.62 -1.82 4.85
N LEU A 442 3.69 -2.54 5.21
CA LEU A 442 4.56 -2.16 6.33
C LEU A 442 5.16 -0.76 6.12
N GLY A 443 5.66 -0.48 4.91
CA GLY A 443 6.13 0.85 4.55
C GLY A 443 5.04 1.92 4.63
N ARG A 444 3.82 1.63 4.19
CA ARG A 444 2.66 2.54 4.34
C ARG A 444 2.34 2.83 5.80
N ALA A 445 2.47 1.85 6.70
CA ALA A 445 2.28 2.05 8.13
C ALA A 445 3.36 2.95 8.73
N PHE A 446 4.63 2.81 8.31
CA PHE A 446 5.70 3.72 8.69
C PHE A 446 5.50 5.14 8.16
N ILE A 447 4.99 5.32 6.93
CA ILE A 447 4.59 6.64 6.41
C ILE A 447 3.53 7.27 7.32
N LEU A 448 2.51 6.51 7.72
CA LEU A 448 1.45 7.02 8.60
C LEU A 448 1.99 7.39 10.00
N ARG A 449 3.04 6.71 10.45
CA ARG A 449 3.78 7.02 11.68
C ARG A 449 4.82 8.15 11.51
N GLN A 450 5.02 8.63 10.28
CA GLN A 450 6.05 9.61 9.88
C GLN A 450 7.50 9.11 10.03
N ASP A 451 7.71 7.80 10.10
CA ASP A 451 9.03 7.16 10.11
C ASP A 451 9.52 6.96 8.67
N TYR A 452 9.84 8.05 7.97
CA TYR A 452 10.13 8.01 6.53
C TYR A 452 11.35 7.15 6.15
N PHE A 453 12.33 7.00 7.04
CA PHE A 453 13.48 6.13 6.82
C PHE A 453 13.07 4.65 6.81
N GLU A 454 12.34 4.19 7.83
CA GLU A 454 11.84 2.82 7.89
C GLU A 454 10.84 2.53 6.76
N ALA A 455 10.02 3.52 6.41
CA ALA A 455 9.17 3.45 5.23
C ALA A 455 9.99 3.22 3.96
N TYR A 456 11.05 3.99 3.75
CA TYR A 456 11.92 3.85 2.58
C TYR A 456 12.53 2.46 2.47
N VAL A 457 13.01 1.92 3.59
CA VAL A 457 13.57 0.56 3.66
C VAL A 457 12.52 -0.47 3.27
N ALA A 458 11.34 -0.46 3.91
CA ALA A 458 10.28 -1.43 3.65
C ALA A 458 9.73 -1.33 2.22
N ILE A 459 9.45 -0.13 1.70
CA ILE A 459 8.99 0.04 0.30
C ILE A 459 10.07 -0.41 -0.69
N SER A 460 11.36 -0.17 -0.40
CA SER A 460 12.46 -0.63 -1.26
C SER A 460 12.62 -2.15 -1.24
N GLU A 461 12.47 -2.79 -0.08
CA GLU A 461 12.48 -4.25 0.04
C GLU A 461 11.27 -4.86 -0.70
N ALA A 462 10.10 -4.23 -0.65
CA ALA A 462 8.94 -4.63 -1.44
C ALA A 462 9.24 -4.67 -2.95
N SER A 463 9.93 -3.66 -3.50
CA SER A 463 10.39 -3.69 -4.89
C SER A 463 11.39 -4.82 -5.15
N GLY A 464 12.31 -5.07 -4.22
CA GLY A 464 13.35 -6.10 -4.37
C GLY A 464 12.83 -7.55 -4.36
N LEU A 465 11.62 -7.77 -3.84
CA LEU A 465 10.94 -9.07 -3.87
C LEU A 465 10.31 -9.38 -5.24
N GLU A 466 10.12 -8.39 -6.10
CA GLU A 466 9.61 -8.56 -7.45
C GLU A 466 10.73 -8.64 -8.48
N LYS A 467 10.75 -9.71 -9.28
CA LYS A 467 11.78 -9.94 -10.30
C LYS A 467 11.40 -9.41 -11.69
N ASP A 468 10.11 -9.27 -11.95
CA ASP A 468 9.59 -8.82 -13.23
C ASP A 468 9.38 -7.30 -13.19
N GLU A 469 10.18 -6.57 -13.98
CA GLU A 469 10.09 -5.12 -14.08
C GLU A 469 8.75 -4.62 -14.65
N SER A 470 8.00 -5.49 -15.34
CA SER A 470 6.68 -5.18 -15.88
C SER A 470 5.52 -5.44 -14.91
N ASN A 471 5.81 -5.96 -13.70
CA ASN A 471 4.80 -6.27 -12.69
C ASN A 471 3.99 -5.00 -12.30
N SER A 472 2.67 -5.10 -12.34
CA SER A 472 1.75 -4.00 -12.01
C SER A 472 1.90 -3.51 -10.56
N PHE A 473 2.13 -4.42 -9.62
CA PHE A 473 2.46 -4.09 -8.23
C PHE A 473 3.75 -3.28 -8.13
N LEU A 474 4.81 -3.70 -8.85
CA LEU A 474 6.09 -3.01 -8.80
C LEU A 474 5.93 -1.56 -9.28
N ARG A 475 5.22 -1.35 -10.38
CA ARG A 475 4.90 0.00 -10.87
C ARG A 475 4.18 0.83 -9.80
N TYR A 476 3.13 0.28 -9.19
CA TYR A 476 2.40 0.95 -8.11
C TYR A 476 3.33 1.31 -6.93
N ASN A 477 4.21 0.38 -6.53
CA ASN A 477 5.15 0.58 -5.44
C ASN A 477 6.16 1.71 -5.73
N GLU A 478 6.64 1.82 -6.98
CA GLU A 478 7.58 2.87 -7.40
C GLU A 478 6.99 4.29 -7.29
N GLY A 479 5.67 4.47 -7.38
CA GLY A 479 5.03 5.77 -7.12
C GLY A 479 5.24 6.25 -5.68
N ILE A 480 4.99 5.38 -4.70
CA ILE A 480 5.23 5.68 -3.27
C ILE A 480 6.73 5.84 -2.99
N ARG A 481 7.55 4.99 -3.60
CA ARG A 481 9.00 5.05 -3.42
C ARG A 481 9.59 6.34 -4.02
N GLY A 482 9.08 6.82 -5.15
CA GLY A 482 9.46 8.11 -5.74
C GLY A 482 9.04 9.29 -4.86
N ALA A 483 7.87 9.23 -4.25
CA ALA A 483 7.42 10.24 -3.29
C ALA A 483 8.34 10.29 -2.06
N LEU A 484 8.79 9.14 -1.55
CA LEU A 484 9.79 9.09 -0.47
C LEU A 484 11.17 9.65 -0.90
N ASP A 485 11.57 9.49 -2.17
CA ASP A 485 12.80 10.13 -2.68
C ASP A 485 12.71 11.66 -2.65
N ILE A 486 11.54 12.24 -2.95
CA ILE A 486 11.34 13.69 -2.83
C ILE A 486 11.58 14.13 -1.38
N LEU A 487 10.95 13.47 -0.41
CA LEU A 487 11.17 13.78 1.00
C LEU A 487 12.64 13.56 1.42
N ASN A 488 13.32 12.59 0.81
CA ASN A 488 14.74 12.34 1.06
C ASN A 488 15.70 13.35 0.42
N GLY A 489 15.20 14.28 -0.40
CA GLY A 489 16.02 15.24 -1.15
C GLY A 489 16.63 14.68 -2.43
N ASP A 490 16.27 13.45 -2.82
CA ASP A 490 16.84 12.72 -3.96
C ASP A 490 15.98 12.95 -5.23
N TYR A 491 15.75 14.22 -5.60
CA TYR A 491 14.79 14.62 -6.62
C TYR A 491 15.01 13.99 -8.01
N ARG A 492 16.26 13.85 -8.43
CA ARG A 492 16.60 13.19 -9.71
C ARG A 492 16.31 11.69 -9.69
N LEU A 493 16.40 11.05 -8.53
CA LEU A 493 16.01 9.64 -8.39
C LEU A 493 14.49 9.52 -8.43
N ALA A 494 13.78 10.44 -7.77
CA ALA A 494 12.32 10.51 -7.80
C ALA A 494 11.78 10.58 -9.25
N THR A 495 12.35 11.41 -10.12
CA THR A 495 11.90 11.51 -11.52
C THR A 495 12.04 10.18 -12.28
N ILE A 496 13.13 9.43 -12.04
CA ILE A 496 13.34 8.10 -12.63
C ILE A 496 12.27 7.11 -12.14
N ARG A 497 11.92 7.15 -10.85
CA ARG A 497 10.86 6.29 -10.30
C ARG A 497 9.49 6.62 -10.87
N PHE A 498 9.14 7.89 -10.97
CA PHE A 498 7.86 8.30 -11.56
C PHE A 498 7.72 7.98 -13.05
N ASN A 499 8.82 7.78 -13.79
CA ASN A 499 8.75 7.25 -15.16
C ASN A 499 8.27 5.79 -15.22
N ARG A 500 8.32 5.06 -14.09
CA ARG A 500 7.85 3.66 -13.98
C ARG A 500 6.50 3.55 -13.29
N ALA A 501 6.07 4.58 -12.56
CA ALA A 501 4.82 4.60 -11.82
C ALA A 501 3.57 4.63 -12.73
N PRO A 502 2.38 4.27 -12.22
CA PRO A 502 1.11 4.50 -12.90
C PRO A 502 0.90 5.97 -13.26
N GLU A 503 0.38 6.21 -14.46
CA GLU A 503 0.03 7.54 -14.95
C GLU A 503 -1.31 7.96 -14.36
N ASN A 504 -1.25 8.64 -13.22
CA ASN A 504 -2.41 9.24 -12.54
C ASN A 504 -2.05 10.65 -12.03
N GLU A 505 -3.05 11.41 -11.63
CA GLU A 505 -2.93 12.82 -11.22
C GLU A 505 -1.91 13.02 -10.09
N VAL A 506 -1.88 12.09 -9.12
CA VAL A 506 -0.99 12.13 -7.96
C VAL A 506 0.47 11.89 -8.37
N ASN A 507 0.73 10.87 -9.19
CA ASN A 507 2.07 10.56 -9.65
C ASN A 507 2.59 11.60 -10.63
N TYR A 508 1.73 12.16 -11.49
CA TYR A 508 2.10 13.28 -12.37
C TYR A 508 2.43 14.54 -11.56
N PHE A 509 1.63 14.86 -10.54
CA PHE A 509 1.92 15.98 -9.64
C PHE A 509 3.26 15.78 -8.93
N ASN A 510 3.48 14.63 -8.29
CA ASN A 510 4.75 14.35 -7.61
C ASN A 510 5.94 14.33 -8.59
N LYS A 511 5.75 13.86 -9.83
CA LYS A 511 6.77 13.93 -10.89
C LYS A 511 7.11 15.38 -11.23
N GLY A 512 6.10 16.24 -11.38
CA GLY A 512 6.28 17.67 -11.60
C GLY A 512 7.00 18.33 -10.44
N LEU A 513 6.64 17.98 -9.20
CA LEU A 513 7.30 18.47 -8.00
C LEU A 513 8.77 18.03 -7.94
N ALA A 514 9.08 16.79 -8.30
CA ALA A 514 10.45 16.30 -8.38
C ALA A 514 11.28 17.06 -9.43
N TYR A 515 10.73 17.34 -10.61
CA TYR A 515 11.40 18.19 -11.60
C TYR A 515 11.56 19.63 -11.14
N PHE A 516 10.54 20.19 -10.49
CA PHE A 516 10.56 21.54 -9.95
C PHE A 516 11.67 21.71 -8.91
N LEU A 517 11.78 20.78 -7.97
CA LEU A 517 12.81 20.76 -6.93
C LEU A 517 14.21 20.43 -7.50
N ALA A 518 14.28 19.77 -8.65
CA ALA A 518 15.50 19.59 -9.42
C ALA A 518 15.83 20.78 -10.34
N GLU A 519 15.05 21.87 -10.26
CA GLU A 519 15.16 23.10 -11.07
C GLU A 519 14.98 22.89 -12.58
N ASP A 520 14.40 21.75 -13.00
CA ASP A 520 13.98 21.51 -14.38
C ASP A 520 12.54 21.99 -14.59
N TYR A 521 12.37 23.32 -14.61
CA TYR A 521 11.05 23.95 -14.70
C TYR A 521 10.29 23.59 -15.99
N LYS A 522 11.00 23.26 -17.08
CA LYS A 522 10.39 22.84 -18.34
C LYS A 522 9.70 21.48 -18.18
N GLN A 523 10.39 20.50 -17.60
CA GLN A 523 9.78 19.18 -17.37
C GLN A 523 8.75 19.23 -16.25
N ALA A 524 8.94 20.10 -15.25
CA ALA A 524 7.95 20.35 -14.20
C ALA A 524 6.62 20.83 -14.78
N LEU A 525 6.66 21.85 -15.65
CA LEU A 525 5.48 22.39 -16.35
C LEU A 525 4.70 21.27 -17.04
N ILE A 526 5.37 20.47 -17.87
CA ILE A 526 4.74 19.36 -18.61
C ILE A 526 4.07 18.37 -17.65
N ALA A 527 4.78 17.93 -16.60
CA ALA A 527 4.22 16.95 -15.67
C ALA A 527 3.04 17.51 -14.86
N PHE A 528 3.05 18.80 -14.51
CA PHE A 528 1.92 19.45 -13.87
C PHE A 528 0.72 19.62 -14.84
N GLU A 529 0.96 19.91 -16.12
CA GLU A 529 -0.09 19.93 -17.14
C GLU A 529 -0.74 18.55 -17.30
N GLU A 530 0.05 17.47 -17.33
CA GLU A 530 -0.47 16.09 -17.34
C GLU A 530 -1.30 15.77 -16.10
N SER A 531 -0.87 16.21 -14.91
CA SER A 531 -1.66 16.08 -13.68
C SER A 531 -3.03 16.75 -13.82
N VAL A 532 -3.07 17.98 -14.35
CA VAL A 532 -4.32 18.70 -14.64
C VAL A 532 -5.16 17.97 -15.70
N GLN A 533 -4.55 17.42 -16.74
CA GLN A 533 -5.28 16.68 -17.78
C GLN A 533 -5.97 15.44 -17.23
N VAL A 534 -5.31 14.69 -16.35
CA VAL A 534 -5.89 13.49 -15.73
C VAL A 534 -7.01 13.85 -14.76
N ASN A 535 -6.80 14.83 -13.88
CA ASN A 535 -7.83 15.26 -12.93
C ASN A 535 -7.75 16.76 -12.61
N ARG A 536 -8.62 17.55 -13.25
CA ARG A 536 -8.70 19.00 -13.03
C ARG A 536 -9.27 19.37 -11.66
N GLU A 537 -10.01 18.48 -11.01
CA GLU A 537 -10.70 18.76 -9.75
C GLU A 537 -9.78 18.62 -8.54
N ASP A 538 -8.64 17.92 -8.67
CA ASP A 538 -7.66 17.74 -7.59
C ASP A 538 -6.93 19.05 -7.22
N GLY A 539 -6.82 20.01 -8.14
CA GLY A 539 -6.23 21.33 -7.88
C GLY A 539 -4.70 21.36 -7.73
N TYR A 540 -4.05 20.27 -7.32
CA TYR A 540 -2.60 20.17 -7.13
C TYR A 540 -1.80 20.45 -8.41
N GLY A 541 -2.26 19.94 -9.56
CA GLY A 541 -1.61 20.24 -10.85
C GLY A 541 -1.57 21.74 -11.14
N PHE A 542 -2.68 22.46 -10.94
CA PHE A 542 -2.71 23.93 -11.09
C PHE A 542 -1.78 24.63 -10.10
N TYR A 543 -1.69 24.12 -8.86
CA TYR A 543 -0.75 24.67 -7.87
C TYR A 543 0.70 24.53 -8.33
N GLY A 544 1.07 23.36 -8.88
CA GLY A 544 2.39 23.16 -9.49
C GLY A 544 2.69 24.13 -10.62
N LEU A 545 1.72 24.42 -11.50
CA LEU A 545 1.85 25.44 -12.55
C LEU A 545 2.07 26.84 -11.96
N ALA A 546 1.38 27.18 -10.87
CA ALA A 546 1.58 28.44 -10.15
C ALA A 546 3.01 28.55 -9.58
N LEU A 547 3.57 27.48 -9.02
CA LEU A 547 4.96 27.45 -8.55
C LEU A 547 5.96 27.73 -9.69
N VAL A 548 5.77 27.08 -10.85
CA VAL A 548 6.61 27.30 -12.04
C VAL A 548 6.49 28.74 -12.55
N ALA A 549 5.28 29.29 -12.59
CA ALA A 549 5.03 30.66 -13.03
C ALA A 549 5.70 31.69 -12.10
N ALA A 550 5.65 31.49 -10.78
CA ALA A 550 6.36 32.33 -9.81
C ALA A 550 7.88 32.31 -10.03
N LYS A 551 8.48 31.13 -10.24
CA LYS A 551 9.93 31.02 -10.57
C LYS A 551 10.29 31.67 -11.91
N SER A 552 9.36 31.71 -12.85
CA SER A 552 9.53 32.31 -14.17
C SER A 552 9.18 33.80 -14.22
N ALA A 553 8.82 34.40 -13.08
CA ALA A 553 8.32 35.77 -12.96
C ALA A 553 7.06 36.09 -13.81
N ASP A 554 6.27 35.08 -14.17
CA ASP A 554 5.02 35.23 -14.90
C ASP A 554 3.86 35.43 -13.92
N GLU A 555 3.64 36.67 -13.48
CA GLU A 555 2.58 37.02 -12.53
C GLU A 555 1.20 36.64 -13.08
N GLN A 556 0.95 36.77 -14.39
CA GLN A 556 -0.37 36.46 -14.95
C GLN A 556 -0.67 34.97 -14.83
N ALA A 557 0.25 34.11 -15.28
CA ALA A 557 0.07 32.67 -15.17
C ALA A 557 0.04 32.19 -13.71
N LEU A 558 0.81 32.83 -12.82
CA LEU A 558 0.76 32.57 -11.39
C LEU A 558 -0.65 32.80 -10.85
N ILE A 559 -1.22 33.98 -11.05
CA ILE A 559 -2.55 34.33 -10.54
C ILE A 559 -3.63 33.40 -11.11
N GLU A 560 -3.64 33.19 -12.43
CA GLU A 560 -4.66 32.36 -13.08
C GLU A 560 -4.64 30.90 -12.60
N ASN A 561 -3.46 30.32 -12.39
CA ASN A 561 -3.35 28.94 -11.91
C ASN A 561 -3.58 28.85 -10.41
N LEU A 562 -3.15 29.85 -9.63
CA LEU A 562 -3.38 29.87 -8.19
C LEU A 562 -4.88 29.96 -7.88
N GLU A 563 -5.64 30.83 -8.55
CA GLU A 563 -7.10 30.92 -8.44
C GLU A 563 -7.79 29.57 -8.69
N LYS A 564 -7.34 28.84 -9.73
CA LYS A 564 -7.85 27.49 -10.04
C LYS A 564 -7.48 26.48 -8.94
N ALA A 565 -6.28 26.53 -8.39
CA ALA A 565 -5.84 25.61 -7.35
C ALA A 565 -6.62 25.81 -6.03
N ILE A 566 -6.68 27.05 -5.54
CA ILE A 566 -7.25 27.33 -4.22
C ILE A 566 -8.77 27.22 -4.19
N SER A 567 -9.45 27.40 -5.34
CA SER A 567 -10.89 27.17 -5.45
C SER A 567 -11.28 25.69 -5.31
N ARG A 568 -10.32 24.77 -5.43
CA ARG A 568 -10.50 23.31 -5.35
C ARG A 568 -10.03 22.71 -4.04
N SER A 569 -9.09 23.36 -3.36
CA SER A 569 -8.53 22.86 -2.11
C SER A 569 -8.24 24.00 -1.13
N GLU A 570 -8.95 24.01 0.00
CA GLU A 570 -8.70 24.94 1.10
C GLU A 570 -7.29 24.75 1.67
N TYR A 571 -6.77 23.51 1.65
CA TYR A 571 -5.39 23.23 2.04
C TYR A 571 -4.38 23.98 1.16
N LEU A 572 -4.57 23.95 -0.17
CA LEU A 572 -3.70 24.70 -1.09
C LEU A 572 -3.84 26.22 -0.90
N LYS A 573 -5.04 26.70 -0.51
CA LYS A 573 -5.27 28.10 -0.17
C LYS A 573 -4.48 28.53 1.05
N GLU A 574 -4.60 27.82 2.17
CA GLU A 574 -3.85 28.11 3.40
C GLU A 574 -2.35 28.10 3.12
N ARG A 575 -1.91 27.10 2.36
CA ARG A 575 -0.51 26.95 2.00
C ARG A 575 0.03 28.09 1.14
N ALA A 576 -0.72 28.55 0.14
CA ALA A 576 -0.29 29.63 -0.74
C ALA A 576 0.04 30.95 -0.02
N ILE A 577 -0.66 31.27 1.06
CA ILE A 577 -0.41 32.51 1.82
C ILE A 577 0.86 32.35 2.69
N ASN A 578 1.34 31.13 2.91
CA ASN A 578 2.48 30.83 3.78
C ASN A 578 3.77 30.51 3.01
N GLU A 579 3.69 30.27 1.69
CA GLU A 579 4.82 29.77 0.91
C GLU A 579 5.80 30.88 0.52
N VAL A 580 7.07 30.73 0.90
CA VAL A 580 8.13 31.73 0.63
C VAL A 580 8.34 31.99 -0.86
N ILE A 581 7.98 31.03 -1.72
CA ILE A 581 8.08 31.17 -3.18
C ILE A 581 7.22 32.30 -3.72
N PHE A 582 6.11 32.65 -3.03
CA PHE A 582 5.21 33.71 -3.44
C PHE A 582 5.50 35.04 -2.74
N LYS A 583 6.56 35.13 -1.92
CA LYS A 583 6.87 36.31 -1.09
C LYS A 583 6.85 37.63 -1.86
N ASP A 584 7.36 37.64 -3.10
CA ASP A 584 7.47 38.85 -3.92
C ASP A 584 6.11 39.30 -4.48
N TYR A 585 5.08 38.44 -4.36
CA TYR A 585 3.71 38.69 -4.83
C TYR A 585 2.72 38.93 -3.70
N LEU A 586 3.03 38.55 -2.45
CA LEU A 586 2.09 38.58 -1.31
C LEU A 586 1.44 39.96 -1.12
N ASP A 587 2.19 41.05 -1.32
CA ASP A 587 1.71 42.42 -1.13
C ASP A 587 1.02 43.01 -2.37
N THR A 588 0.96 42.29 -3.50
CA THR A 588 0.36 42.86 -4.72
C THR A 588 -1.18 42.82 -4.64
N PRO A 589 -1.87 43.89 -5.09
CA PRO A 589 -3.34 43.91 -5.12
C PRO A 589 -3.95 42.82 -6.00
N ARG A 590 -3.20 42.24 -6.95
CA ARG A 590 -3.65 41.12 -7.78
C ARG A 590 -3.63 39.83 -6.96
N PHE A 591 -2.51 39.52 -6.31
CA PHE A 591 -2.39 38.33 -5.46
C PHE A 591 -3.37 38.35 -4.30
N MET A 592 -3.49 39.47 -3.59
CA MET A 592 -4.44 39.61 -2.47
C MET A 592 -5.91 39.46 -2.86
N ARG A 593 -6.27 39.66 -4.14
CA ARG A 593 -7.64 39.46 -4.62
C ARG A 593 -7.99 38.00 -4.86
N VAL A 594 -6.99 37.13 -5.08
CA VAL A 594 -7.20 35.69 -5.25
C VAL A 594 -7.83 35.07 -4.00
N PHE A 595 -7.53 35.61 -2.81
CA PHE A 595 -7.97 35.09 -1.52
C PHE A 595 -9.25 35.74 -0.96
N LYS A 596 -9.86 36.68 -1.70
CA LYS A 596 -11.12 37.33 -1.33
C LYS A 596 -12.29 36.61 -1.98
#